data_AF-A0A455U885-F1
#
_entry.id   AF-A0A455U885-F1
#
_cell.length_a   1.000
_cell.length_b   1.000
_cell.length_c   1.000
_cell.angle_alpha   90.00
_cell.angle_beta   90.00
_cell.angle_gamma   90.00
#
_symmetry.space_group_name_H-M   'P 1'
#
loop_
_entity.id
_entity.type
_entity.pdbx_description
1 polymer ?
#
loop_
_entity_poly.entity_id
_entity_poly.type
_entity_poly.pdbx_seq_one_letter_code
_entity_poly.pdbx_strand_id
1 'polypeptide(L)'
;MTLRLGIAAGIGLFLAMIALKNAGIVVANPATFVSLGDLSQPPAIYALLGFFVITALSYLRVTGAVMIGILGITVMAMVLGHNEYGGLMSMPRRLRLPLWRWI
;
A
#
# COMPACT_ATOMS: atom_id res chain seq x y z
N MET A 1 -1.32 32.29 3.78
CA MET A 1 -0.30 31.21 3.91
C MET A 1 -0.84 30.01 4.69
N THR A 2 -1.51 30.24 5.83
CA THR A 2 -2.04 29.21 6.74
C THR A 2 -3.07 28.26 6.12
N LEU A 3 -3.97 28.75 5.26
CA LEU A 3 -4.98 27.91 4.61
C LEU A 3 -4.37 26.83 3.70
N ARG A 4 -3.32 27.17 2.94
CA ARG A 4 -2.60 26.22 2.08
C ARG A 4 -1.82 25.18 2.89
N LEU A 5 -1.24 25.60 4.02
CA LEU A 5 -0.54 24.69 4.93
C LEU A 5 -1.52 23.71 5.60
N GLY A 6 -2.72 24.17 5.97
CA GLY A 6 -3.79 23.32 6.49
C GLY A 6 -4.25 22.25 5.50
N ILE A 7 -4.43 22.63 4.23
CA ILE A 7 -4.77 21.69 3.16
C ILE A 7 -3.64 20.65 2.96
N ALA A 8 -2.38 21.10 2.94
CA ALA A 8 -1.23 20.20 2.80
C ALA A 8 -1.13 19.20 3.98
N ALA A 9 -1.33 19.68 5.21
CA ALA A 9 -1.35 18.84 6.42
C ALA A 9 -2.50 17.82 6.38
N GLY A 10 -3.69 18.25 5.94
CA GLY A 10 -4.85 17.38 5.81
C GLY A 10 -4.64 16.25 4.78
N ILE A 11 -4.10 16.58 3.60
CA ILE A 11 -3.79 15.59 2.55
C ILE A 11 -2.73 14.59 3.04
N GLY A 12 -1.69 15.08 3.73
CA GLY A 12 -0.63 14.22 4.25
C GLY A 12 -1.15 13.22 5.29
N LEU A 13 -1.94 13.69 6.25
CA LEU A 13 -2.54 12.82 7.27
C LEU A 13 -3.52 11.81 6.66
N PHE A 14 -4.29 12.22 5.65
CA PHE A 14 -5.24 11.35 4.96
C PHE A 14 -4.55 10.23 4.17
N LEU A 15 -3.49 10.56 3.42
CA LEU A 15 -2.68 9.58 2.70
C LEU A 15 -1.99 8.60 3.65
N ALA A 16 -1.51 9.07 4.80
CA ALA A 16 -0.92 8.22 5.83
C ALA A 16 -1.94 7.20 6.37
N MET A 17 -3.18 7.63 6.63
CA MET A 17 -4.25 6.73 7.09
C MET A 17 -4.62 5.68 6.04
N ILE A 18 -4.69 6.05 4.75
CA ILE A 18 -4.95 5.10 3.65
C ILE A 18 -3.82 4.06 3.58
N ALA A 19 -2.56 4.49 3.68
CA ALA A 19 -1.41 3.60 3.65
C ALA A 19 -1.43 2.61 4.83
N LEU A 20 -1.72 3.08 6.04
CA LEU A 20 -1.76 2.28 7.25
C LEU A 20 -2.88 1.23 7.23
N LYS A 21 -4.02 1.57 6.62
CA LYS A 21 -5.13 0.64 6.37
C LYS A 21 -4.77 -0.41 5.31
N ASN A 22 -4.17 0.01 4.19
CA ASN A 22 -3.79 -0.92 3.12
C ASN A 22 -2.66 -1.88 3.53
N ALA A 23 -1.78 -1.44 4.42
CA ALA A 23 -0.73 -2.26 5.02
C ALA A 23 -1.27 -3.31 6.02
N GLY A 24 -2.54 -3.23 6.42
CA GLY A 24 -3.11 -4.09 7.46
C GLY A 24 -2.64 -3.77 8.89
N ILE A 25 -1.89 -2.68 9.08
CA ILE A 25 -1.44 -2.21 10.40
C ILE A 25 -2.62 -1.61 11.18
N VAL A 26 -3.57 -0.96 10.50
CA VAL A 26 -4.82 -0.47 11.08
C VAL A 26 -6.02 -1.17 10.48
N VAL A 27 -6.75 -1.89 11.32
CA VAL A 27 -8.02 -2.54 10.98
C VAL A 27 -9.17 -1.78 11.63
N ALA A 28 -10.26 -1.63 10.90
CA ALA A 28 -11.48 -1.02 11.44
C ALA A 28 -12.08 -1.97 12.48
N ASN A 29 -12.06 -1.56 13.74
CA ASN A 29 -12.71 -2.26 14.84
C ASN A 29 -13.93 -1.45 15.29
N PRO A 30 -15.13 -2.06 15.38
CA PRO A 30 -16.37 -1.37 15.74
C PRO A 30 -16.33 -0.65 17.10
N ALA A 31 -15.37 -0.95 17.98
CA ALA A 31 -15.26 -0.30 19.29
C ALA A 31 -14.39 0.97 19.33
N THR A 32 -13.43 1.16 18.42
CA THR A 32 -12.44 2.26 18.52
C THR A 32 -12.13 2.98 17.20
N PHE A 33 -12.73 2.59 16.08
CA PHE A 33 -12.46 3.11 14.71
C PHE A 33 -11.02 2.96 14.20
N VAL A 34 -10.07 2.58 15.05
CA VAL A 34 -8.68 2.24 14.76
C VAL A 34 -8.28 1.13 15.73
N SER A 35 -7.94 -0.04 15.22
CA SER A 35 -7.35 -1.14 16.00
C SER A 35 -6.07 -1.60 15.32
N LEU A 36 -5.07 -1.95 16.12
CA LEU A 36 -3.85 -2.57 15.63
C LEU A 36 -4.23 -3.93 15.02
N GLY A 37 -4.05 -4.03 13.70
CA GLY A 37 -4.18 -5.31 13.00
C GLY A 37 -3.11 -6.30 13.46
N ASP A 38 -3.24 -7.55 13.04
CA ASP A 38 -2.27 -8.59 13.34
C ASP A 38 -0.93 -8.27 12.66
N LEU A 39 0.04 -7.80 13.45
CA LEU A 39 1.37 -7.41 12.98
C LEU A 39 2.23 -8.60 12.52
N SER A 40 1.80 -9.84 12.78
CA SER A 40 2.45 -11.04 12.21
C SER A 40 2.01 -11.33 10.78
N GLN A 41 1.05 -10.59 10.23
CA GLN A 41 0.63 -10.80 8.85
C GLN A 41 1.68 -10.28 7.86
N PRO A 42 1.99 -11.03 6.80
CA PRO A 42 2.98 -10.64 5.80
C PRO A 42 2.84 -9.20 5.25
N PRO A 43 1.64 -8.68 4.90
CA PRO A 43 1.50 -7.31 4.39
C PRO A 43 1.94 -6.23 5.39
N ALA A 44 1.74 -6.42 6.70
CA ALA A 44 2.18 -5.47 7.71
C ALA A 44 3.71 -5.45 7.83
N ILE A 45 4.34 -6.63 7.72
CA ILE A 45 5.80 -6.79 7.72
C ILE A 45 6.41 -6.10 6.50
N TYR A 46 5.89 -6.34 5.29
CA TYR A 46 6.41 -5.67 4.08
C TYR A 46 6.21 -4.15 4.12
N ALA A 47 5.11 -3.66 4.70
CA ALA A 47 4.88 -2.23 4.85
C ALA A 47 5.87 -1.57 5.82
N LEU A 48 6.13 -2.19 6.97
CA LEU A 48 7.12 -1.71 7.95
C LEU A 48 8.55 -1.76 7.38
N LEU A 49 8.92 -2.89 6.79
CA LEU A 49 10.23 -3.07 6.17
C LEU A 49 10.44 -2.06 5.04
N GLY A 50 9.40 -1.86 4.23
CA GLY A 50 9.43 -0.90 3.15
C GLY A 50 9.52 0.56 3.59
N PHE A 51 8.75 0.93 4.60
CA PHE A 51 8.84 2.26 5.21
C PHE A 51 10.24 2.52 5.77
N PHE A 52 10.83 1.52 6.44
CA PHE A 52 12.18 1.62 7.00
C PHE A 52 13.24 1.77 5.91
N VAL A 53 13.18 0.95 4.86
CA VAL A 53 14.11 1.03 3.72
C VAL A 53 14.03 2.39 3.02
N ILE A 54 12.82 2.87 2.71
CA ILE A 54 12.63 4.17 2.06
C ILE A 54 13.15 5.30 2.95
N THR A 55 12.89 5.24 4.26
CA THR A 55 13.35 6.26 5.22
C THR A 55 14.87 6.26 5.36
N ALA A 56 15.49 5.08 5.47
CA ALA A 56 16.95 4.95 5.53
C ALA A 56 17.61 5.48 4.24
N LEU A 57 17.12 5.08 3.07
CA LEU A 57 17.66 5.56 1.79
C LEU A 57 17.43 7.07 1.56
N SER A 58 16.31 7.60 2.07
CA SER A 58 16.02 9.03 2.06
C SER A 58 16.95 9.81 3.00
N TYR A 59 17.34 9.24 4.14
CA TYR A 59 18.33 9.84 5.03
C TYR A 59 19.72 9.90 4.38
N LEU A 60 20.08 8.87 3.60
CA LEU A 60 21.32 8.84 2.81
C LEU A 60 21.32 9.81 1.59
N ARG A 61 20.27 10.63 1.42
CA ARG A 61 20.12 11.61 0.31
C ARG A 61 20.30 11.01 -1.09
N VAL A 62 19.90 9.75 -1.28
CA VAL A 62 19.90 9.14 -2.62
C VAL A 62 18.72 9.68 -3.43
N THR A 63 19.00 10.37 -4.54
CA THR A 63 18.00 10.83 -5.50
C THR A 63 17.27 9.61 -6.07
N GLY A 64 16.00 9.43 -5.72
CA GLY A 64 15.22 8.23 -6.09
C GLY A 64 15.09 7.18 -4.99
N ALA A 65 15.40 7.52 -3.73
CA ALA A 65 15.22 6.66 -2.56
C ALA A 65 13.86 5.93 -2.51
N VAL A 66 12.78 6.66 -2.78
CA VAL A 66 11.42 6.10 -2.81
C VAL A 66 11.27 5.06 -3.92
N MET A 67 11.82 5.31 -5.11
CA MET A 67 11.72 4.41 -6.26
C MET A 67 12.50 3.12 -6.04
N ILE A 68 13.74 3.24 -5.53
CA ILE A 68 14.58 2.08 -5.18
C ILE A 68 13.94 1.27 -4.06
N GLY A 69 13.35 1.93 -3.06
CA GLY A 69 12.64 1.25 -1.98
C GLY A 69 11.47 0.42 -2.52
N ILE A 70 10.56 1.02 -3.28
CA ILE A 70 9.40 0.33 -3.87
C ILE A 70 9.83 -0.86 -4.73
N LEU A 71 10.83 -0.69 -5.60
CA LEU A 71 11.39 -1.78 -6.42
C LEU A 71 11.98 -2.89 -5.54
N GLY A 72 12.77 -2.54 -4.53
CA GLY A 72 13.39 -3.51 -3.62
C GLY A 72 12.37 -4.35 -2.86
N ILE A 73 11.34 -3.71 -2.30
CA ILE A 73 10.25 -4.39 -1.57
C ILE A 73 9.45 -5.28 -2.52
N THR A 74 9.17 -4.81 -3.74
CA THR A 74 8.44 -5.59 -4.75
C THR A 74 9.21 -6.85 -5.13
N VAL A 75 10.53 -6.74 -5.35
CA VAL A 75 11.40 -7.89 -5.62
C VAL A 75 11.44 -8.83 -4.43
N MET A 76 11.56 -8.30 -3.20
CA MET A 76 11.56 -9.12 -1.98
C MET A 76 10.23 -9.88 -1.82
N ALA A 77 9.10 -9.24 -2.07
CA ALA A 77 7.78 -9.86 -2.03
C ALA A 77 7.58 -10.92 -3.12
N MET A 78 8.18 -10.74 -4.31
CA MET A 78 8.22 -11.77 -5.35
C MET A 78 9.06 -12.99 -4.92
N VAL A 79 10.26 -12.76 -4.38
CA VAL A 79 11.15 -13.84 -3.93
C VAL A 79 10.56 -14.65 -2.77
N LEU A 80 9.86 -14.00 -1.84
CA LEU A 80 9.19 -14.66 -0.71
C LEU A 80 7.87 -15.36 -1.10
N GLY A 81 7.47 -15.35 -2.38
CA GLY A 81 6.33 -16.13 -2.88
C GLY A 81 4.95 -15.69 -2.36
N HIS A 82 4.86 -14.49 -1.79
CA HIS A 82 3.61 -13.93 -1.24
C HIS A 82 2.79 -13.13 -2.26
N ASN A 83 3.32 -12.97 -3.48
CA ASN A 83 2.50 -12.58 -4.61
C ASN A 83 1.76 -13.83 -5.07
N GLU A 84 0.42 -13.79 -5.00
CA GLU A 84 -0.40 -14.63 -5.88
C GLU A 84 0.06 -14.34 -7.31
N TYR A 85 0.94 -15.19 -7.84
CA TYR A 85 1.23 -15.23 -9.27
C TYR A 85 -0.08 -15.63 -9.95
N GLY A 86 -0.93 -14.65 -10.22
CA GLY A 86 -2.14 -14.80 -11.02
C GLY A 86 -1.81 -15.06 -12.49
N GLY A 87 -0.78 -15.85 -12.79
CA GLY A 87 -0.29 -16.16 -14.13
C GLY A 87 0.24 -14.94 -14.88
N LEU A 88 1.31 -15.13 -15.66
CA LEU A 88 1.60 -14.25 -16.79
C LEU A 88 0.46 -14.25 -17.84
N MET A 89 -0.50 -15.17 -17.68
CA MET A 89 -1.64 -15.41 -18.57
C MET A 89 -2.85 -15.88 -17.75
N SER A 90 -3.44 -15.05 -16.90
CA SER A 90 -4.87 -15.24 -16.64
C SER A 90 -5.59 -14.84 -17.92
N MET A 91 -5.98 -15.82 -18.74
CA MET A 91 -6.96 -15.65 -19.81
C MET A 91 -8.07 -14.69 -19.34
N PRO A 92 -8.52 -13.74 -20.17
CA PRO A 92 -9.51 -12.75 -19.74
C PRO A 92 -10.68 -13.51 -19.16
N ARG A 93 -10.95 -13.31 -17.86
CA ARG A 93 -12.07 -13.93 -17.15
C ARG A 93 -13.36 -13.25 -17.61
N ARG A 94 -13.71 -13.57 -18.86
CA ARG A 94 -14.94 -13.44 -19.64
C ARG A 94 -15.73 -12.16 -19.38
N LEU A 95 -15.89 -11.39 -20.46
CA LEU A 95 -16.97 -10.43 -20.64
C LEU A 95 -18.30 -11.05 -20.16
N ARG A 96 -18.76 -10.69 -18.96
CA ARG A 96 -20.13 -10.94 -18.52
C ARG A 96 -20.77 -9.64 -18.05
N LEU A 97 -21.05 -8.79 -19.03
CA LEU A 97 -22.24 -7.95 -19.03
C LEU A 97 -22.65 -7.75 -20.49
N PRO A 98 -23.71 -8.42 -20.97
CA PRO A 98 -24.33 -8.03 -22.22
C PRO A 98 -24.97 -6.66 -21.98
N LEU A 99 -24.43 -5.63 -22.65
CA LEU A 99 -25.01 -4.28 -22.74
C LEU A 99 -26.43 -4.28 -23.39
N TRP A 100 -26.96 -5.46 -23.76
CA TRP A 100 -28.30 -5.68 -24.30
C TRP A 100 -29.42 -5.76 -23.23
N ARG A 101 -29.12 -5.90 -21.93
CA ARG A 101 -30.19 -5.96 -20.90
C ARG A 101 -30.84 -4.59 -20.60
N TRP A 102 -30.47 -3.54 -21.34
CA TRP A 102 -31.04 -2.20 -21.26
C TRP A 102 -31.67 -1.73 -22.58
N ILE A 103 -31.90 -2.65 -23.54
CA ILE A 103 -32.87 -2.47 -24.65
C ILE A 103 -34.12 -3.33 -24.36
#